data_AF-A0A1E1XSV6-F1
#
_entry.id   AF-A0A1E1XSV6-F1
#
_cell.length_a   1.000
_cell.length_b   1.000
_cell.length_c   1.000
_cell.angle_alpha   90.00
_cell.angle_beta   90.00
_cell.angle_gamma   90.00
#
_symmetry.space_group_name_H-M   'P 1'
#
loop_
_entity.id
_entity.type
_entity.pdbx_description
1 polymer ?
#
loop_
_entity_poly.entity_id
_entity_poly.type
_entity_poly.pdbx_seq_one_letter_code
_entity_poly.pdbx_strand_id
1 'polypeptide(L)'
;MVDDKPELSLKAATLLRNCYFNPEADQRQNLERCLLLHSLNPAAFRTFYSYLTEIAPLLPIVQFLVTICQVLRRNCLLLRKGASSKENVAPSCEPSDVSNTVMKKHSVHILVETVAITYNSVSLRKELTSNELKTDWKLLVAVMKKAMNEVLQLTDCLGMQISVLSVACLLPPDEVSNLAMRCLSMLRGFLTVPETSAPPTLSVEAKACTLFLCNMHRAADVLGMVADSVEKLKRKQTPVKGGRRVHFRVEPSACHSDLALQTLRFLLESPQLQAMVLGAHLVPLFHTWGSLLCIADSLQDLLRNSNAKMLIESTMMTAYELFLLLTYVMHGQQHPVTKEEFVATATFDRQMKWIEDNLLPKLQSRRRASSRGLYIQVVKMFLTVARSVLMTTWVSFEFAEKLLNFLVLCKETKENQLKTAIASIPPVVSEFMEIFAEGEEQAATITALMDKVCVKVPAS
;
A
#
# COMPACT_ATOMS: atom_id res chain seq x y z
N MET A 1 -1.26 -30.96 7.95
CA MET A 1 -2.63 -30.81 8.48
C MET A 1 -3.17 -29.41 8.18
N VAL A 2 -3.11 -29.00 6.92
CA VAL A 2 -3.54 -27.69 6.45
C VAL A 2 -4.38 -28.00 5.22
N ASP A 3 -5.71 -28.10 5.40
CA ASP A 3 -6.71 -27.92 4.32
C ASP A 3 -8.19 -28.07 4.78
N ASP A 4 -8.49 -28.39 6.05
CA ASP A 4 -9.89 -28.45 6.55
C ASP A 4 -10.46 -27.12 7.06
N LYS A 5 -9.66 -26.06 7.16
CA LYS A 5 -10.09 -24.77 7.75
C LYS A 5 -11.26 -24.09 7.01
N PRO A 6 -11.27 -23.97 5.67
CA PRO A 6 -12.40 -23.35 4.98
C PRO A 6 -13.69 -24.15 5.13
N GLU A 7 -13.62 -25.48 5.16
CA GLU A 7 -14.79 -26.35 5.30
C GLU A 7 -15.42 -26.25 6.69
N LEU A 8 -14.62 -26.19 7.75
CA LEU A 8 -15.10 -26.00 9.12
C LEU A 8 -15.77 -24.62 9.31
N SER A 9 -15.19 -23.56 8.74
CA SER A 9 -15.78 -22.22 8.81
C SER A 9 -17.13 -22.14 8.09
N LEU A 10 -17.26 -22.77 6.92
CA LEU A 10 -18.52 -22.84 6.18
C LEU A 10 -19.60 -23.65 6.94
N LYS A 11 -19.22 -24.80 7.52
CA LYS A 11 -20.13 -25.59 8.38
C LYS A 11 -20.61 -24.79 9.59
N ALA A 12 -19.69 -24.09 10.27
CA ALA A 12 -20.04 -23.23 11.39
C ALA A 12 -20.99 -22.09 10.96
N ALA A 13 -20.71 -21.42 9.85
CA ALA A 13 -21.59 -20.37 9.31
C ALA A 13 -22.99 -20.91 8.97
N THR A 14 -23.06 -22.10 8.38
CA THR A 14 -24.33 -22.78 8.04
C THR A 14 -25.18 -23.03 9.28
N LEU A 15 -24.58 -23.50 10.38
CA LEU A 15 -25.29 -23.72 11.65
C LEU A 15 -25.85 -22.42 12.24
N LEU A 16 -25.16 -21.29 12.03
CA LEU A 16 -25.57 -19.98 12.52
C LEU A 16 -26.67 -19.32 11.69
N ARG A 17 -26.90 -19.79 10.44
CA ARG A 17 -27.77 -19.13 9.45
C ARG A 17 -29.13 -18.74 10.02
N ASN A 18 -29.97 -19.69 10.38
CA ASN A 18 -31.35 -19.39 10.76
C ASN A 18 -31.44 -18.57 12.08
N CYS A 19 -30.40 -18.62 12.92
CA CYS A 19 -30.32 -17.85 14.16
C CYS A 19 -29.99 -16.37 13.92
N TYR A 20 -29.16 -16.08 12.90
CA TYR A 20 -28.58 -14.76 12.70
C TYR A 20 -28.90 -14.09 11.35
N PHE A 21 -29.44 -14.84 10.40
CA PHE A 21 -30.01 -14.38 9.14
C PHE A 21 -31.09 -15.37 8.65
N ASN A 22 -32.35 -15.05 8.89
CA ASN A 22 -33.46 -15.85 8.39
C ASN A 22 -34.11 -15.12 7.19
N PRO A 23 -34.03 -15.67 5.96
CA PRO A 23 -34.65 -15.08 4.77
C PRO A 23 -36.15 -14.80 4.89
N GLU A 24 -36.86 -15.59 5.69
CA GLU A 24 -38.32 -15.49 5.89
C GLU A 24 -38.70 -14.55 7.05
N ALA A 25 -37.72 -14.08 7.83
CA ALA A 25 -37.97 -13.19 8.95
C ALA A 25 -38.05 -11.72 8.50
N ASP A 26 -38.71 -10.91 9.32
CA ASP A 26 -38.72 -9.46 9.12
C ASP A 26 -37.29 -8.87 9.12
N GLN A 27 -37.04 -7.89 8.25
CA GLN A 27 -35.72 -7.27 8.09
C GLN A 27 -35.21 -6.64 9.39
N ARG A 28 -36.09 -6.12 10.24
CA ARG A 28 -35.73 -5.60 11.57
C ARG A 28 -35.18 -6.70 12.47
N GLN A 29 -35.75 -7.90 12.45
CA GLN A 29 -35.24 -9.02 13.24
C GLN A 29 -33.84 -9.43 12.78
N ASN A 30 -33.59 -9.44 11.46
CA ASN A 30 -32.26 -9.72 10.92
C ASN A 30 -31.24 -8.63 11.31
N LEU A 31 -31.64 -7.35 11.37
CA LEU A 31 -30.80 -6.27 11.88
C LEU A 31 -30.46 -6.45 13.37
N GLU A 32 -31.45 -6.77 14.21
CA GLU A 32 -31.25 -6.99 15.64
C GLU A 32 -30.32 -8.19 15.90
N ARG A 33 -30.53 -9.29 15.15
CA ARG A 33 -29.66 -10.47 15.17
C ARG A 33 -28.24 -10.17 14.70
N CYS A 34 -28.08 -9.33 13.67
CA CYS A 34 -26.78 -8.88 13.20
C CYS A 34 -25.99 -8.15 14.30
N LEU A 35 -26.64 -7.20 14.98
CA LEU A 35 -26.03 -6.47 16.10
C LEU A 35 -25.70 -7.41 17.26
N LEU A 36 -26.60 -8.36 17.56
CA LEU A 36 -26.40 -9.36 18.60
C LEU A 36 -25.20 -10.25 18.32
N LEU A 37 -25.08 -10.82 17.11
CA LEU A 37 -23.98 -11.71 16.75
C LEU A 37 -22.62 -11.04 16.94
N HIS A 38 -22.49 -9.79 16.45
CA HIS A 38 -21.27 -9.02 16.65
C HIS A 38 -20.98 -8.81 18.15
N SER A 39 -21.99 -8.45 18.95
CA SER A 39 -21.81 -8.23 20.39
C SER A 39 -21.40 -9.48 21.17
N LEU A 40 -21.89 -10.66 20.75
CA LEU A 40 -21.57 -11.93 21.38
C LEU A 40 -20.20 -12.47 20.95
N ASN A 41 -19.90 -12.40 19.65
CA ASN A 41 -18.65 -12.92 19.10
C ASN A 41 -18.30 -12.24 17.76
N PRO A 42 -17.41 -11.21 17.78
CA PRO A 42 -16.98 -10.52 16.57
C PRO A 42 -16.28 -11.42 15.53
N ALA A 43 -15.59 -12.47 15.96
CA ALA A 43 -14.91 -13.38 15.03
C ALA A 43 -15.92 -14.28 14.28
N ALA A 44 -16.90 -14.82 15.01
CA ALA A 44 -18.00 -15.58 14.41
C ALA A 44 -18.85 -14.69 13.48
N PHE A 45 -19.09 -13.43 13.87
CA PHE A 45 -19.76 -12.43 13.02
C PHE A 45 -19.06 -12.26 11.67
N ARG A 46 -17.74 -11.98 11.66
CA ARG A 46 -16.99 -11.77 10.41
C ARG A 46 -17.02 -13.01 9.52
N THR A 47 -16.82 -14.18 10.12
CA THR A 47 -16.87 -15.47 9.41
C THR A 47 -18.26 -15.73 8.84
N PHE A 48 -19.31 -15.50 9.62
CA PHE A 48 -20.68 -15.74 9.19
C PHE A 48 -21.05 -14.87 7.98
N TYR A 49 -20.81 -13.55 8.06
CA TYR A 49 -21.15 -12.63 6.98
C TYR A 49 -20.25 -12.79 5.75
N SER A 50 -19.01 -13.27 5.89
CA SER A 50 -18.16 -13.56 4.72
C SER A 50 -18.69 -14.72 3.88
N TYR A 51 -19.30 -15.74 4.54
CA TYR A 51 -19.87 -16.92 3.88
C TYR A 51 -21.37 -16.80 3.57
N LEU A 52 -22.01 -15.66 3.85
CA LEU A 52 -23.46 -15.54 3.77
C LEU A 52 -24.03 -15.87 2.37
N THR A 53 -23.30 -15.50 1.31
CA THR A 53 -23.67 -15.77 -0.10
C THR A 53 -23.57 -17.23 -0.50
N GLU A 54 -22.91 -18.07 0.30
CA GLU A 54 -22.82 -19.51 0.08
C GLU A 54 -23.95 -20.28 0.77
N ILE A 55 -24.51 -19.71 1.84
CA ILE A 55 -25.46 -20.40 2.73
C ILE A 55 -26.89 -19.86 2.66
N ALA A 56 -27.12 -18.70 2.03
CA ALA A 56 -28.43 -18.06 1.89
C ALA A 56 -28.70 -17.53 0.47
N PRO A 57 -29.98 -17.42 0.05
CA PRO A 57 -30.31 -16.89 -1.28
C PRO A 57 -29.91 -15.41 -1.45
N LEU A 58 -29.51 -15.03 -2.66
CA LEU A 58 -28.97 -13.69 -2.95
C LEU A 58 -29.98 -12.56 -2.77
N LEU A 59 -31.23 -12.73 -3.19
CA LEU A 59 -32.25 -11.67 -3.10
C LEU A 59 -32.49 -11.19 -1.66
N PRO A 60 -32.76 -12.06 -0.67
CA PRO A 60 -32.83 -11.69 0.74
C PRO A 60 -31.57 -10.96 1.25
N ILE A 61 -30.38 -11.38 0.82
CA ILE A 61 -29.12 -10.74 1.22
C ILE A 61 -29.06 -9.31 0.67
N VAL A 62 -29.39 -9.11 -0.61
CA VAL A 62 -29.42 -7.78 -1.24
C VAL A 62 -30.42 -6.88 -0.53
N GLN A 63 -31.64 -7.36 -0.26
CA GLN A 63 -32.67 -6.61 0.46
C GLN A 63 -32.24 -6.25 1.90
N PHE A 64 -31.53 -7.15 2.57
CA PHE A 64 -30.97 -6.88 3.90
C PHE A 64 -29.90 -5.78 3.84
N LEU A 65 -28.99 -5.81 2.87
CA LEU A 65 -27.99 -4.76 2.68
C LEU A 65 -28.64 -3.41 2.33
N VAL A 66 -29.70 -3.40 1.51
CA VAL A 66 -30.49 -2.19 1.23
C VAL A 66 -31.07 -1.64 2.54
N THR A 67 -31.66 -2.50 3.36
CA THR A 67 -32.26 -2.14 4.66
C THR A 67 -31.21 -1.54 5.60
N ILE A 68 -30.03 -2.16 5.71
CA ILE A 68 -28.91 -1.60 6.48
C ILE A 68 -28.56 -0.19 5.98
N CYS A 69 -28.39 -0.02 4.67
CA CYS A 69 -28.02 1.27 4.10
C CYS A 69 -29.10 2.34 4.34
N GLN A 70 -30.38 1.99 4.29
CA GLN A 70 -31.48 2.90 4.61
C GLN A 70 -31.47 3.31 6.09
N VAL A 71 -31.23 2.37 7.00
CA VAL A 71 -31.11 2.64 8.45
C VAL A 71 -29.92 3.58 8.72
N LEU A 72 -28.77 3.33 8.10
CA LEU A 72 -27.60 4.20 8.20
C LEU A 72 -27.91 5.62 7.73
N ARG A 73 -28.57 5.78 6.57
CA ARG A 73 -28.98 7.08 6.05
C ARG A 73 -29.97 7.80 6.95
N ARG A 74 -30.98 7.10 7.45
CA ARG A 74 -31.95 7.67 8.42
C ARG A 74 -31.22 8.18 9.66
N ASN A 75 -30.28 7.41 10.19
CA ASN A 75 -29.46 7.83 11.32
C ASN A 75 -28.63 9.09 11.02
N CYS A 76 -28.01 9.18 9.84
CA CYS A 76 -27.30 10.38 9.39
C CYS A 76 -28.23 11.61 9.29
N LEU A 77 -29.45 11.44 8.78
CA LEU A 77 -30.45 12.52 8.74
C LEU A 77 -30.85 12.99 10.14
N LEU A 78 -31.07 12.07 11.08
CA LEU A 78 -31.37 12.40 12.47
C LEU A 78 -30.23 13.18 13.14
N LEU A 79 -28.97 12.77 12.92
CA LEU A 79 -27.79 13.49 13.40
C LEU A 79 -27.73 14.93 12.85
N ARG A 80 -27.99 15.12 11.55
CA ARG A 80 -28.01 16.45 10.94
C ARG A 80 -29.13 17.33 11.49
N LYS A 81 -30.36 16.79 11.64
CA LYS A 81 -31.50 17.53 12.22
C LYS A 81 -31.23 17.92 13.69
N GLY A 82 -30.60 17.03 14.45
CA GLY A 82 -30.19 17.33 15.83
C GLY A 82 -29.11 18.42 15.92
N ALA A 83 -28.21 18.49 14.93
CA ALA A 83 -27.20 19.54 14.83
C ALA A 83 -27.78 20.88 14.33
N SER A 84 -28.71 20.86 13.38
CA SER A 84 -29.35 22.05 12.80
C SER A 84 -30.40 22.68 13.71
N SER A 85 -30.93 21.96 14.70
CA SER A 85 -31.90 22.50 15.66
C SER A 85 -31.31 23.57 16.61
N LYS A 86 -30.04 23.95 16.45
CA LYS A 86 -29.44 25.15 17.05
C LYS A 86 -29.61 26.42 16.20
N GLU A 87 -30.15 26.32 14.98
CA GLU A 87 -30.44 27.46 14.11
C GLU A 87 -31.86 27.33 13.54
N ASN A 88 -32.73 28.28 13.91
CA ASN A 88 -34.17 28.34 13.68
C ASN A 88 -34.64 27.89 12.28
N VAL A 89 -35.36 26.76 12.14
CA VAL A 89 -36.33 26.53 11.06
C VAL A 89 -37.49 25.62 11.52
N ALA A 90 -38.71 26.01 11.13
CA ALA A 90 -40.02 25.43 11.46
C ALA A 90 -40.24 23.97 11.02
N PRO A 91 -41.21 23.24 11.64
CA PRO A 91 -41.38 21.80 11.44
C PRO A 91 -42.21 21.49 10.19
N SER A 92 -41.67 20.69 9.27
CA SER A 92 -42.46 20.03 8.22
C SER A 92 -42.82 18.60 8.64
N CYS A 93 -44.11 18.30 8.63
CA CYS A 93 -44.73 17.01 8.97
C CYS A 93 -44.27 15.85 8.06
N GLU A 94 -43.86 14.74 8.65
CA GLU A 94 -44.00 13.38 8.09
C GLU A 94 -44.17 12.36 9.24
N PRO A 95 -44.89 11.24 9.01
CA PRO A 95 -45.55 10.49 10.07
C PRO A 95 -44.58 9.67 10.93
N SER A 96 -44.90 9.69 12.22
CA SER A 96 -44.32 8.89 13.30
C SER A 96 -44.61 7.40 13.11
N ASP A 97 -43.57 6.60 12.95
CA ASP A 97 -43.35 5.43 13.79
C ASP A 97 -41.91 4.90 13.60
N VAL A 98 -41.39 4.22 14.61
CA VAL A 98 -39.98 3.80 14.79
C VAL A 98 -39.07 4.93 15.33
N SER A 99 -38.87 4.90 16.66
CA SER A 99 -37.84 5.58 17.46
C SER A 99 -37.04 6.69 16.74
N ASN A 100 -37.35 7.95 17.05
CA ASN A 100 -36.57 9.14 16.64
C ASN A 100 -35.20 9.23 17.35
N THR A 101 -34.64 8.12 17.81
CA THR A 101 -33.42 8.08 18.61
C THR A 101 -32.23 7.82 17.71
N VAL A 102 -31.22 8.69 17.81
CA VAL A 102 -29.92 8.50 17.16
C VAL A 102 -29.29 7.19 17.64
N MET A 103 -28.82 6.37 16.69
CA MET A 103 -28.16 5.11 16.98
C MET A 103 -26.83 5.32 17.71
N LYS A 104 -26.50 4.40 18.60
CA LYS A 104 -25.17 4.36 19.22
C LYS A 104 -24.10 4.19 18.13
N LYS A 105 -22.99 4.93 18.27
CA LYS A 105 -21.83 4.88 17.35
C LYS A 105 -21.33 3.45 17.09
N HIS A 106 -21.35 2.60 18.11
CA HIS A 106 -20.98 1.19 18.00
C HIS A 106 -21.91 0.41 17.05
N SER A 107 -23.23 0.61 17.15
CA SER A 107 -24.19 -0.05 16.26
C SER A 107 -24.02 0.41 14.80
N VAL A 108 -23.75 1.70 14.58
CA VAL A 108 -23.43 2.22 13.23
C VAL A 108 -22.19 1.52 12.67
N HIS A 109 -21.15 1.34 13.49
CA HIS A 109 -19.93 0.68 13.05
C HIS A 109 -20.18 -0.77 12.64
N ILE A 110 -20.92 -1.53 13.46
CA ILE A 110 -21.28 -2.92 13.15
C ILE A 110 -22.01 -2.99 11.81
N LEU A 111 -22.99 -2.13 11.58
CA LEU A 111 -23.77 -2.13 10.35
C LEU A 111 -22.91 -1.81 9.10
N VAL A 112 -21.99 -0.84 9.21
CA VAL A 112 -21.04 -0.55 8.13
C VAL A 112 -20.12 -1.76 7.88
N GLU A 113 -19.62 -2.40 8.94
CA GLU A 113 -18.78 -3.59 8.82
C GLU A 113 -19.53 -4.77 8.20
N THR A 114 -20.82 -4.97 8.54
CA THR A 114 -21.69 -5.96 7.90
C THR A 114 -21.77 -5.72 6.40
N VAL A 115 -21.98 -4.46 5.99
CA VAL A 115 -22.01 -4.10 4.56
C VAL A 115 -20.66 -4.38 3.92
N ALA A 116 -19.54 -3.98 4.54
CA ALA A 116 -18.19 -4.22 4.01
C ALA A 116 -17.91 -5.70 3.73
N ILE A 117 -18.18 -6.55 4.72
CA ILE A 117 -17.85 -7.98 4.63
C ILE A 117 -18.79 -8.68 3.65
N THR A 118 -20.10 -8.44 3.77
CA THR A 118 -21.10 -9.14 2.96
C THR A 118 -21.07 -8.65 1.51
N TYR A 119 -20.93 -7.34 1.28
CA TYR A 119 -20.89 -6.79 -0.07
C TYR A 119 -19.67 -7.30 -0.85
N ASN A 120 -18.54 -7.53 -0.19
CA ASN A 120 -17.34 -8.10 -0.81
C ASN A 120 -17.58 -9.50 -1.39
N SER A 121 -18.38 -10.35 -0.74
CA SER A 121 -18.72 -11.66 -1.28
C SER A 121 -19.89 -11.61 -2.26
N VAL A 122 -20.85 -10.69 -2.06
CA VAL A 122 -21.98 -10.48 -2.97
C VAL A 122 -21.52 -9.95 -4.32
N SER A 123 -20.64 -8.94 -4.38
CA SER A 123 -20.21 -8.28 -5.63
C SER A 123 -19.50 -9.21 -6.62
N LEU A 124 -19.01 -10.36 -6.16
CA LEU A 124 -18.37 -11.39 -7.00
C LEU A 124 -19.37 -12.33 -7.70
N ARG A 125 -20.66 -12.26 -7.33
CA ARG A 125 -21.72 -13.13 -7.86
C ARG A 125 -22.20 -12.65 -9.22
N LYS A 126 -21.95 -13.44 -10.27
CA LYS A 126 -22.37 -13.12 -11.65
C LYS A 126 -23.90 -13.03 -11.80
N GLU A 127 -24.63 -13.76 -10.95
CA GLU A 127 -26.10 -13.82 -10.94
C GLU A 127 -26.77 -12.47 -10.64
N LEU A 128 -26.05 -11.51 -10.04
CA LEU A 128 -26.55 -10.16 -9.76
C LEU A 128 -26.89 -9.35 -11.01
N THR A 129 -26.33 -9.74 -12.16
CA THR A 129 -26.59 -9.09 -13.45
C THR A 129 -27.76 -9.71 -14.21
N SER A 130 -28.35 -10.79 -13.69
CA SER A 130 -29.56 -11.42 -14.23
C SER A 130 -30.77 -10.48 -14.16
N ASN A 131 -31.74 -10.67 -15.06
CA ASN A 131 -32.94 -9.81 -15.12
C ASN A 131 -33.72 -9.76 -13.79
N GLU A 132 -33.68 -10.83 -13.00
CA GLU A 132 -34.41 -10.95 -11.74
C GLU A 132 -33.78 -10.12 -10.61
N LEU A 133 -32.45 -10.07 -10.50
CA LEU A 133 -31.74 -9.38 -9.42
C LEU A 133 -31.23 -7.98 -9.78
N LYS A 134 -31.23 -7.64 -11.08
CA LYS A 134 -30.66 -6.40 -11.60
C LYS A 134 -31.28 -5.14 -10.98
N THR A 135 -32.58 -5.16 -10.70
CA THR A 135 -33.28 -4.00 -10.12
C THR A 135 -32.86 -3.77 -8.66
N ASP A 136 -32.91 -4.81 -7.83
CA ASP A 136 -32.49 -4.74 -6.44
C ASP A 136 -30.99 -4.45 -6.30
N TRP A 137 -30.17 -5.01 -7.18
CA TRP A 137 -28.74 -4.72 -7.22
C TRP A 137 -28.47 -3.24 -7.51
N LYS A 138 -29.12 -2.66 -8.52
CA LYS A 138 -29.02 -1.23 -8.82
C LYS A 138 -29.49 -0.36 -7.65
N LEU A 139 -30.58 -0.75 -7.00
CA LEU A 139 -31.08 -0.07 -5.81
C LEU A 139 -30.05 -0.11 -4.67
N LEU A 140 -29.45 -1.28 -4.41
CA LEU A 140 -28.41 -1.45 -3.40
C LEU A 140 -27.22 -0.53 -3.68
N VAL A 141 -26.65 -0.57 -4.89
CA VAL A 141 -25.53 0.29 -5.29
C VAL A 141 -25.87 1.77 -5.05
N ALA A 142 -27.05 2.22 -5.51
CA ALA A 142 -27.49 3.61 -5.39
C ALA A 142 -27.68 4.06 -3.93
N VAL A 143 -28.29 3.23 -3.08
CA VAL A 143 -28.52 3.56 -1.67
C VAL A 143 -27.22 3.46 -0.88
N MET A 144 -26.37 2.48 -1.17
CA MET A 144 -25.09 2.27 -0.53
C MET A 144 -24.13 3.44 -0.79
N LYS A 145 -24.02 3.90 -2.03
CA LYS A 145 -23.28 5.12 -2.38
C LYS A 145 -23.68 6.31 -1.49
N LYS A 146 -24.99 6.56 -1.37
CA LYS A 146 -25.52 7.66 -0.54
C LYS A 146 -25.19 7.45 0.94
N ALA A 147 -25.41 6.23 1.45
CA ALA A 147 -25.14 5.87 2.84
C ALA A 147 -23.66 6.06 3.20
N MET A 148 -22.75 5.51 2.40
CA MET A 148 -21.31 5.58 2.63
C MET A 148 -20.80 7.03 2.62
N ASN A 149 -21.26 7.86 1.66
CA ASN A 149 -20.89 9.27 1.64
C ASN A 149 -21.40 10.02 2.89
N GLU A 150 -22.65 9.80 3.30
CA GLU A 150 -23.24 10.45 4.49
C GLU A 150 -22.58 9.98 5.79
N VAL A 151 -22.30 8.68 5.93
CA VAL A 151 -21.63 8.11 7.11
C VAL A 151 -20.19 8.63 7.18
N LEU A 152 -19.44 8.60 6.07
CA LEU A 152 -18.07 9.12 6.05
C LEU A 152 -18.06 10.60 6.45
N GLN A 153 -19.09 11.36 6.05
CA GLN A 153 -19.22 12.77 6.39
C GLN A 153 -19.32 13.07 7.87
N LEU A 154 -20.05 12.23 8.61
CA LEU A 154 -20.43 12.49 10.00
C LEU A 154 -19.56 11.73 11.01
N THR A 155 -18.68 10.84 10.56
CA THR A 155 -17.88 10.01 11.46
C THR A 155 -16.45 10.51 11.62
N ASP A 156 -16.06 10.69 12.88
CA ASP A 156 -14.67 10.93 13.28
C ASP A 156 -13.97 9.63 13.72
N CYS A 157 -14.64 8.48 13.61
CA CYS A 157 -14.05 7.18 13.97
C CYS A 157 -13.26 6.60 12.82
N LEU A 158 -11.95 6.54 12.98
CA LEU A 158 -11.02 6.00 11.97
C LEU A 158 -11.38 4.57 11.54
N GLY A 159 -11.68 3.66 12.48
CA GLY A 159 -12.11 2.29 12.13
C GLY A 159 -13.37 2.25 11.26
N MET A 160 -14.34 3.12 11.57
CA MET A 160 -15.55 3.26 10.75
C MET A 160 -15.22 3.87 9.38
N GLN A 161 -14.31 4.84 9.30
CA GLN A 161 -13.85 5.40 8.03
C GLN A 161 -13.22 4.29 7.16
N ILE A 162 -12.35 3.45 7.71
CA ILE A 162 -11.75 2.31 6.99
C ILE A 162 -12.85 1.38 6.45
N SER A 163 -13.83 1.00 7.26
CA SER A 163 -14.93 0.13 6.83
C SER A 163 -15.82 0.78 5.76
N VAL A 164 -16.02 2.09 5.79
CA VAL A 164 -16.72 2.81 4.71
C VAL A 164 -15.89 2.81 3.42
N LEU A 165 -14.58 3.02 3.52
CA LEU A 165 -13.69 3.02 2.36
C LEU A 165 -13.58 1.64 1.72
N SER A 166 -13.56 0.57 2.50
CA SER A 166 -13.53 -0.79 1.96
C SER A 166 -14.81 -1.13 1.17
N VAL A 167 -15.98 -0.70 1.64
CA VAL A 167 -17.24 -0.79 0.87
C VAL A 167 -17.13 0.02 -0.41
N ALA A 168 -16.70 1.27 -0.29
CA ALA A 168 -16.69 2.20 -1.41
C ALA A 168 -15.67 1.82 -2.50
N CYS A 169 -14.57 1.14 -2.14
CA CYS A 169 -13.61 0.55 -3.09
C CYS A 169 -14.28 -0.37 -4.12
N LEU A 170 -15.40 -0.97 -3.76
CA LEU A 170 -16.12 -1.95 -4.57
C LEU A 170 -17.25 -1.31 -5.41
N LEU A 171 -17.43 0.00 -5.32
CA LEU A 171 -18.35 0.76 -6.15
C LEU A 171 -17.68 1.19 -7.46
N PRO A 172 -18.44 1.40 -8.56
CA PRO A 172 -17.88 1.95 -9.79
C PRO A 172 -17.21 3.32 -9.57
N PRO A 173 -16.04 3.60 -10.16
CA PRO A 173 -15.28 4.84 -9.94
C PRO A 173 -16.08 6.13 -10.20
N ASP A 174 -16.87 6.15 -11.27
CA ASP A 174 -17.72 7.30 -11.65
C ASP A 174 -18.74 7.67 -10.57
N GLU A 175 -19.05 6.72 -9.69
CA GLU A 175 -20.08 6.88 -8.69
C GLU A 175 -19.59 7.47 -7.37
N VAL A 176 -18.29 7.54 -7.11
CA VAL A 176 -17.75 7.91 -5.78
C VAL A 176 -16.77 9.10 -5.78
N SER A 177 -16.84 9.97 -6.79
CA SER A 177 -15.94 11.13 -6.95
C SER A 177 -15.84 12.04 -5.71
N ASN A 178 -16.96 12.37 -5.06
CA ASN A 178 -16.98 13.17 -3.83
C ASN A 178 -16.24 12.47 -2.67
N LEU A 179 -16.38 11.14 -2.58
CA LEU A 179 -15.69 10.35 -1.58
C LEU A 179 -14.19 10.39 -1.84
N ALA A 180 -13.78 10.25 -3.10
CA ALA A 180 -12.38 10.32 -3.51
C ALA A 180 -11.73 11.68 -3.21
N MET A 181 -12.43 12.79 -3.39
CA MET A 181 -11.91 14.10 -2.98
C MET A 181 -11.72 14.21 -1.48
N ARG A 182 -12.66 13.66 -0.68
CA ARG A 182 -12.54 13.63 0.78
C ARG A 182 -11.40 12.72 1.24
N CYS A 183 -11.26 11.52 0.66
CA CYS A 183 -10.15 10.60 0.92
C CYS A 183 -8.80 11.24 0.60
N LEU A 184 -8.72 12.01 -0.50
CA LEU A 184 -7.52 12.75 -0.83
C LEU A 184 -7.20 13.80 0.23
N SER A 185 -8.20 14.52 0.73
CA SER A 185 -8.02 15.48 1.83
C SER A 185 -7.58 14.80 3.13
N MET A 186 -8.15 13.64 3.45
CA MET A 186 -7.76 12.85 4.62
C MET A 186 -6.33 12.34 4.48
N LEU A 187 -5.96 11.78 3.32
CA LEU A 187 -4.61 11.33 3.03
C LEU A 187 -3.62 12.49 3.17
N ARG A 188 -3.91 13.67 2.60
CA ARG A 188 -3.10 14.87 2.84
C ARG A 188 -2.93 15.16 4.32
N GLY A 189 -4.01 15.16 5.09
CA GLY A 189 -3.97 15.34 6.55
C GLY A 189 -3.05 14.34 7.26
N PHE A 190 -3.13 13.05 6.90
CA PHE A 190 -2.26 12.01 7.46
C PHE A 190 -0.80 12.16 7.05
N LEU A 191 -0.53 12.76 5.89
CA LEU A 191 0.82 12.99 5.40
C LEU A 191 1.41 14.33 5.87
N THR A 192 0.60 15.27 6.36
CA THR A 192 1.03 16.59 6.87
C THR A 192 1.19 16.58 8.39
N VAL A 193 2.06 15.70 8.90
CA VAL A 193 2.40 15.64 10.33
C VAL A 193 3.59 16.58 10.61
N PRO A 194 3.64 17.28 11.76
CA PRO A 194 4.82 18.05 12.16
C PRO A 194 6.07 17.18 12.20
N GLU A 195 7.22 17.74 11.81
CA GLU A 195 8.53 17.06 11.98
C GLU A 195 8.81 16.95 13.50
N THR A 196 8.48 15.79 14.08
CA THR A 196 8.77 15.45 15.50
C THR A 196 10.06 14.61 15.59
N SER A 197 10.60 14.41 16.80
CA SER A 197 11.83 13.66 17.01
C SER A 197 11.73 12.15 16.73
N ALA A 198 10.50 11.61 16.63
CA ALA A 198 10.28 10.21 16.26
C ALA A 198 9.95 10.10 14.75
N PRO A 199 10.54 9.12 14.03
CA PRO A 199 10.21 8.91 12.63
C PRO A 199 8.73 8.53 12.49
N PRO A 200 7.94 9.28 11.70
CA PRO A 200 6.52 9.00 11.57
C PRO A 200 6.31 7.72 10.75
N THR A 201 5.31 6.93 11.13
CA THR A 201 4.95 5.69 10.43
C THR A 201 3.67 5.89 9.63
N LEU A 202 3.62 5.37 8.40
CA LEU A 202 2.43 5.39 7.57
C LEU A 202 1.32 4.54 8.21
N SER A 203 0.27 5.22 8.66
CA SER A 203 -0.83 4.60 9.39
C SER A 203 -1.65 3.65 8.50
N VAL A 204 -2.40 2.73 9.12
CA VAL A 204 -3.29 1.79 8.41
C VAL A 204 -4.35 2.55 7.61
N GLU A 205 -4.82 3.68 8.15
CA GLU A 205 -5.79 4.58 7.53
C GLU A 205 -5.22 5.26 6.28
N ALA A 206 -3.96 5.72 6.33
CA ALA A 206 -3.29 6.30 5.17
C ALA A 206 -3.10 5.26 4.06
N LYS A 207 -2.76 4.01 4.42
CA LYS A 207 -2.72 2.89 3.48
C LYS A 207 -4.10 2.60 2.87
N ALA A 208 -5.16 2.58 3.70
CA ALA A 208 -6.53 2.40 3.22
C ALA A 208 -6.99 3.52 2.28
N CYS A 209 -6.68 4.78 2.59
CA CYS A 209 -6.95 5.92 1.71
C CYS A 209 -6.18 5.81 0.38
N THR A 210 -4.90 5.42 0.45
CA THR A 210 -4.06 5.22 -0.73
C THR A 210 -4.65 4.14 -1.64
N LEU A 211 -4.98 2.97 -1.08
CA LEU A 211 -5.60 1.86 -1.79
C LEU A 211 -6.94 2.28 -2.42
N PHE A 212 -7.80 2.97 -1.66
CA PHE A 212 -9.06 3.48 -2.16
C PHE A 212 -8.88 4.44 -3.34
N LEU A 213 -7.98 5.43 -3.23
CA LEU A 213 -7.72 6.38 -4.31
C LEU A 213 -7.17 5.69 -5.56
N CYS A 214 -6.29 4.70 -5.39
CA CYS A 214 -5.77 3.90 -6.49
C CYS A 214 -6.93 3.19 -7.22
N ASN A 215 -7.77 2.45 -6.50
CA ASN A 215 -8.93 1.75 -7.08
C ASN A 215 -9.92 2.68 -7.80
N MET A 216 -9.95 3.96 -7.43
CA MET A 216 -10.78 4.98 -8.07
C MET A 216 -10.09 5.71 -9.22
N HIS A 217 -9.02 5.14 -9.80
CA HIS A 217 -8.23 5.74 -10.87
C HIS A 217 -7.59 7.09 -10.52
N ARG A 218 -7.33 7.31 -9.22
CA ARG A 218 -6.70 8.54 -8.69
C ARG A 218 -5.28 8.31 -8.17
N ALA A 219 -4.59 7.27 -8.67
CA ALA A 219 -3.20 7.02 -8.31
C ALA A 219 -2.27 8.18 -8.72
N ALA A 220 -2.60 8.92 -9.80
CA ALA A 220 -1.90 10.16 -10.16
C ALA A 220 -1.91 11.21 -9.05
N ASP A 221 -3.02 11.41 -8.34
CA ASP A 221 -3.11 12.37 -7.24
C ASP A 221 -2.25 11.96 -6.05
N VAL A 222 -2.19 10.65 -5.76
CA VAL A 222 -1.31 10.10 -4.72
C VAL A 222 0.15 10.30 -5.11
N LEU A 223 0.52 9.95 -6.34
CA LEU A 223 1.87 10.14 -6.85
C LEU A 223 2.27 11.61 -6.93
N GLY A 224 1.34 12.52 -7.22
CA GLY A 224 1.60 13.96 -7.20
C GLY A 224 2.07 14.43 -5.83
N MET A 225 1.40 13.99 -4.76
CA MET A 225 1.82 14.32 -3.39
C MET A 225 3.19 13.72 -3.04
N VAL A 226 3.45 12.50 -3.50
CA VAL A 226 4.76 11.85 -3.33
C VAL A 226 5.85 12.64 -4.06
N ALA A 227 5.61 12.97 -5.34
CA ALA A 227 6.55 13.68 -6.19
C ALA A 227 6.88 15.07 -5.61
N ASP A 228 5.89 15.81 -5.12
CA ASP A 228 6.09 17.12 -4.48
C ASP A 228 6.98 17.02 -3.23
N SER A 229 6.75 16.00 -2.40
CA SER A 229 7.57 15.75 -1.20
C SER A 229 9.00 15.30 -1.52
N VAL A 230 9.17 14.45 -2.53
CA VAL A 230 10.50 14.03 -3.01
C VAL A 230 11.23 15.22 -3.63
N GLU A 231 10.54 16.09 -4.36
CA GLU A 231 11.11 17.31 -4.93
C GLU A 231 11.56 18.29 -3.84
N LYS A 232 10.77 18.45 -2.78
CA LYS A 232 11.16 19.22 -1.59
C LYS A 232 12.41 18.62 -0.94
N LEU A 233 12.47 17.30 -0.79
CA LEU A 233 13.64 16.61 -0.24
C LEU A 233 14.89 16.84 -1.11
N LYS A 234 14.76 16.73 -2.44
CA LYS A 234 15.84 17.02 -3.39
C LYS A 234 16.38 18.45 -3.19
N ARG A 235 15.49 19.45 -3.09
CA ARG A 235 15.89 20.86 -2.88
C ARG A 235 16.60 21.10 -1.55
N LYS A 236 16.27 20.36 -0.49
CA LYS A 236 17.00 20.43 0.80
C LYS A 236 18.44 19.93 0.65
N GLN A 237 18.69 18.98 -0.25
CA GLN A 237 19.98 18.29 -0.40
C GLN A 237 20.89 18.90 -1.47
N THR A 238 20.34 19.62 -2.45
CA THR A 238 21.14 20.34 -3.43
C THR A 238 21.53 21.74 -2.92
N PRO A 239 22.81 22.04 -2.65
CA PRO A 239 23.22 23.39 -2.25
C PRO A 239 22.97 24.35 -3.42
N VAL A 240 22.09 25.34 -3.20
CA VAL A 240 21.89 26.43 -4.16
C VAL A 240 23.17 27.26 -4.20
N LYS A 241 23.97 27.11 -5.26
CA LYS A 241 25.10 28.01 -5.53
C LYS A 241 24.55 29.44 -5.67
N GLY A 242 24.91 30.30 -4.73
CA GLY A 242 24.90 31.77 -4.84
C GLY A 242 23.68 32.39 -5.51
N GLY A 243 22.61 32.63 -4.75
CA GLY A 243 21.50 33.45 -5.24
C GLY A 243 20.39 33.56 -4.22
N ARG A 244 20.33 34.69 -3.52
CA ARG A 244 19.24 35.06 -2.60
C ARG A 244 17.97 35.32 -3.43
N ARG A 245 17.31 34.26 -3.93
CA ARG A 245 15.97 34.36 -4.50
C ARG A 245 14.98 34.30 -3.36
N VAL A 246 14.30 35.43 -3.11
CA VAL A 246 13.13 35.50 -2.25
C VAL A 246 12.09 34.52 -2.79
N HIS A 247 11.84 33.44 -2.05
CA HIS A 247 10.79 32.49 -2.37
C HIS A 247 9.53 32.95 -1.66
N PHE A 248 8.50 33.33 -2.42
CA PHE A 248 7.16 33.48 -1.87
C PHE A 248 6.68 32.10 -1.42
N ARG A 249 6.69 31.84 -0.11
CA ARG A 249 5.98 30.70 0.49
C ARG A 249 4.49 30.98 0.39
N VAL A 250 3.87 30.59 -0.71
CA VAL A 250 2.55 29.97 -0.59
C VAL A 250 2.88 28.54 -0.21
N GLU A 251 2.85 28.19 1.08
CA GLU A 251 2.98 26.80 1.51
C GLU A 251 1.59 26.15 1.39
N PRO A 252 1.26 25.39 0.32
CA PRO A 252 0.54 24.17 0.59
C PRO A 252 1.45 23.37 1.53
N SER A 253 0.96 22.98 2.70
CA SER A 253 1.72 22.19 3.65
C SER A 253 2.22 20.92 2.95
N ALA A 254 3.47 20.96 2.47
CA ALA A 254 4.04 19.85 1.72
C ALA A 254 4.09 18.63 2.63
N CYS A 255 3.66 17.47 2.11
CA CYS A 255 3.62 16.22 2.85
C CYS A 255 5.01 15.90 3.45
N HIS A 256 5.01 15.28 4.63
CA HIS A 256 6.21 14.84 5.33
C HIS A 256 6.98 13.85 4.47
N SER A 257 8.28 14.11 4.23
CA SER A 257 9.07 13.33 3.27
C SER A 257 9.11 11.84 3.61
N ASP A 258 9.29 11.44 4.87
CA ASP A 258 9.28 10.02 5.25
C ASP A 258 7.93 9.33 5.00
N LEU A 259 6.80 10.02 5.22
CA LEU A 259 5.47 9.45 5.00
C LEU A 259 5.16 9.33 3.50
N ALA A 260 5.59 10.31 2.71
CA ALA A 260 5.52 10.27 1.25
C ALA A 260 6.35 9.10 0.68
N LEU A 261 7.58 8.91 1.18
CA LEU A 261 8.44 7.78 0.79
C LEU A 261 7.83 6.44 1.22
N GLN A 262 7.24 6.34 2.41
CA GLN A 262 6.51 5.13 2.82
C GLN A 262 5.26 4.87 1.98
N THR A 263 4.59 5.93 1.51
CA THR A 263 3.46 5.80 0.57
C THR A 263 3.94 5.27 -0.77
N LEU A 264 5.06 5.79 -1.29
CA LEU A 264 5.70 5.25 -2.50
C LEU A 264 6.06 3.77 -2.32
N ARG A 265 6.69 3.41 -1.20
CA ARG A 265 7.00 2.01 -0.87
C ARG A 265 5.75 1.12 -0.93
N PHE A 266 4.66 1.55 -0.29
CA PHE A 266 3.40 0.82 -0.26
C PHE A 266 2.82 0.60 -1.67
N LEU A 267 2.95 1.59 -2.57
CA LEU A 267 2.54 1.45 -3.98
C LEU A 267 3.41 0.44 -4.75
N LEU A 268 4.71 0.37 -4.45
CA LEU A 268 5.68 -0.46 -5.18
C LEU A 268 5.77 -1.90 -4.67
N GLU A 269 5.49 -2.15 -3.39
CA GLU A 269 5.58 -3.49 -2.78
C GLU A 269 4.31 -4.35 -3.00
N SER A 270 3.17 -3.73 -3.31
CA SER A 270 1.92 -4.45 -3.60
C SER A 270 1.80 -4.71 -5.11
N PRO A 271 1.79 -5.97 -5.59
CA PRO A 271 1.73 -6.27 -7.02
C PRO A 271 0.52 -5.64 -7.73
N GLN A 272 -0.63 -5.59 -7.05
CA GLN A 272 -1.86 -4.99 -7.58
C GLN A 272 -1.73 -3.47 -7.77
N LEU A 273 -1.18 -2.79 -6.77
CA LEU A 273 -0.96 -1.34 -6.84
C LEU A 273 0.13 -1.03 -7.86
N GLN A 274 1.23 -1.76 -7.83
CA GLN A 274 2.34 -1.64 -8.76
C GLN A 274 1.85 -1.72 -10.21
N ALA A 275 1.08 -2.76 -10.56
CA ALA A 275 0.52 -2.91 -11.91
C ALA A 275 -0.36 -1.72 -12.32
N MET A 276 -1.17 -1.20 -11.39
CA MET A 276 -2.03 -0.04 -11.65
C MET A 276 -1.23 1.24 -11.90
N VAL A 277 -0.19 1.50 -11.09
CA VAL A 277 0.62 2.70 -11.23
C VAL A 277 1.49 2.66 -12.49
N LEU A 278 2.07 1.49 -12.80
CA LEU A 278 2.84 1.28 -14.02
C LEU A 278 1.96 1.39 -15.28
N GLY A 279 0.74 0.87 -15.26
CA GLY A 279 -0.14 0.86 -16.43
C GLY A 279 -0.64 2.24 -16.87
N ALA A 280 -0.81 3.19 -15.94
CA ALA A 280 -1.47 4.46 -16.24
C ALA A 280 -0.64 5.71 -15.89
N HIS A 281 0.43 5.59 -15.10
CA HIS A 281 1.07 6.74 -14.46
C HIS A 281 2.60 6.76 -14.61
N LEU A 282 3.12 6.37 -15.77
CA LEU A 282 4.56 6.39 -16.04
C LEU A 282 5.17 7.79 -15.94
N VAL A 283 4.50 8.84 -16.41
CA VAL A 283 5.03 10.23 -16.34
C VAL A 283 5.41 10.65 -14.91
N PRO A 284 4.50 10.63 -13.92
CA PRO A 284 4.86 10.98 -12.55
C PRO A 284 5.86 9.98 -11.91
N LEU A 285 5.88 8.71 -12.34
CA LEU A 285 6.89 7.74 -11.88
C LEU A 285 8.30 8.10 -12.38
N PHE A 286 8.47 8.40 -13.67
CA PHE A 286 9.76 8.83 -14.21
C PHE A 286 10.25 10.14 -13.59
N HIS A 287 9.34 11.10 -13.35
CA HIS A 287 9.68 12.33 -12.63
C HIS A 287 10.16 12.02 -11.20
N THR A 288 9.42 11.18 -10.47
CA THR A 288 9.81 10.76 -9.11
C THR A 288 11.14 10.02 -9.11
N TRP A 289 11.36 9.10 -10.05
CA TRP A 289 12.62 8.39 -10.25
C TRP A 289 13.79 9.34 -10.47
N GLY A 290 13.63 10.34 -11.35
CA GLY A 290 14.67 11.33 -11.61
C GLY A 290 15.04 12.14 -10.36
N SER A 291 14.04 12.54 -9.56
CA SER A 291 14.31 13.26 -8.30
C SER A 291 14.97 12.36 -7.25
N LEU A 292 14.61 11.07 -7.17
CA LEU A 292 15.28 10.10 -6.31
C LEU A 292 16.73 9.82 -6.76
N LEU A 293 16.99 9.76 -8.06
CA LEU A 293 18.34 9.62 -8.61
C LEU A 293 19.23 10.80 -8.19
N CYS A 294 18.73 12.04 -8.27
CA CYS A 294 19.49 13.21 -7.80
C CYS A 294 19.82 13.15 -6.29
N ILE A 295 18.90 12.61 -5.48
CA ILE A 295 19.14 12.40 -4.04
C ILE A 295 20.17 11.28 -3.84
N ALA A 296 20.12 10.22 -4.63
CA ALA A 296 21.10 9.15 -4.63
C ALA A 296 22.51 9.68 -4.97
N ASP A 297 22.65 10.48 -6.03
CA ASP A 297 23.93 11.11 -6.39
C ASP A 297 24.46 12.00 -5.27
N SER A 298 23.59 12.80 -4.64
CA SER A 298 23.95 13.63 -3.48
C SER A 298 24.41 12.78 -2.29
N LEU A 299 23.76 11.66 -2.03
CA LEU A 299 24.17 10.69 -0.99
C LEU A 299 25.54 10.09 -1.31
N GLN A 300 25.78 9.71 -2.56
CA GLN A 300 27.07 9.17 -3.00
C GLN A 300 28.21 10.17 -2.75
N ASP A 301 28.01 11.44 -3.10
CA ASP A 301 28.98 12.51 -2.88
C ASP A 301 29.23 12.77 -1.39
N LEU A 302 28.19 12.74 -0.56
CA LEU A 302 28.34 12.84 0.90
C LEU A 302 29.15 11.68 1.47
N LEU A 303 28.91 10.44 1.00
CA LEU A 303 29.62 9.24 1.45
C LEU A 303 31.08 9.18 0.96
N ARG A 304 31.41 9.89 -0.12
CA ARG A 304 32.81 10.10 -0.54
C ARG A 304 33.58 10.94 0.48
N ASN A 305 32.93 11.94 1.08
CA ASN A 305 33.52 12.88 2.03
C ASN A 305 33.62 12.31 3.46
N SER A 306 34.66 12.69 4.21
CA SER A 306 34.97 12.15 5.55
C SER A 306 33.99 12.54 6.67
N ASN A 307 33.11 13.52 6.43
CA ASN A 307 32.12 14.05 7.39
C ASN A 307 30.68 13.55 7.15
N ALA A 308 30.51 12.48 6.35
CA ALA A 308 29.23 11.97 5.87
C ALA A 308 28.15 11.77 6.95
N LYS A 309 28.53 11.29 8.14
CA LYS A 309 27.57 10.90 9.19
C LYS A 309 26.74 12.05 9.77
N MET A 310 27.27 13.28 9.77
CA MET A 310 26.53 14.45 10.29
C MET A 310 25.56 15.05 9.28
N LEU A 311 25.71 14.73 8.00
CA LEU A 311 24.95 15.33 6.91
C LEU A 311 23.89 14.39 6.32
N ILE A 312 24.05 13.08 6.48
CA ILE A 312 23.13 12.09 5.92
C ILE A 312 21.97 11.85 6.86
N GLU A 313 20.78 12.28 6.44
CA GLU A 313 19.51 12.03 7.13
C GLU A 313 19.00 10.62 6.83
N SER A 314 18.27 10.01 7.77
CA SER A 314 17.62 8.70 7.55
C SER A 314 16.69 8.71 6.34
N THR A 315 16.01 9.83 6.08
CA THR A 315 15.13 10.04 4.94
C THR A 315 15.88 9.90 3.61
N MET A 316 17.15 10.33 3.53
CA MET A 316 17.96 10.15 2.32
C MET A 316 18.28 8.69 2.05
N MET A 317 18.54 7.91 3.09
CA MET A 317 18.77 6.46 2.97
C MET A 317 17.49 5.75 2.48
N THR A 318 16.33 6.13 3.01
CA THR A 318 15.03 5.62 2.52
C THR A 318 14.78 6.00 1.07
N ALA A 319 15.15 7.22 0.66
CA ALA A 319 15.05 7.66 -0.73
C ALA A 319 15.98 6.87 -1.67
N TYR A 320 17.21 6.56 -1.23
CA TYR A 320 18.14 5.72 -1.98
C TYR A 320 17.62 4.28 -2.16
N GLU A 321 17.06 3.69 -1.12
CA GLU A 321 16.43 2.37 -1.22
C GLU A 321 15.27 2.37 -2.23
N LEU A 322 14.42 3.40 -2.19
CA LEU A 322 13.30 3.56 -3.10
C LEU A 322 13.73 3.89 -4.53
N PHE A 323 14.86 4.58 -4.71
CA PHE A 323 15.49 4.75 -6.02
C PHE A 323 15.80 3.39 -6.64
N LEU A 324 16.44 2.49 -5.89
CA LEU A 324 16.77 1.15 -6.36
C LEU A 324 15.51 0.33 -6.66
N LEU A 325 14.53 0.34 -5.74
CA LEU A 325 13.28 -0.39 -5.91
C LEU A 325 12.48 0.11 -7.12
N LEU A 326 12.36 1.43 -7.30
CA LEU A 326 11.64 2.01 -8.42
C LEU A 326 12.36 1.75 -9.74
N THR A 327 13.70 1.79 -9.75
CA THR A 327 14.52 1.40 -10.92
C THR A 327 14.22 -0.03 -11.35
N TYR A 328 14.18 -0.96 -10.38
CA TYR A 328 13.80 -2.35 -10.62
C TYR A 328 12.39 -2.48 -11.19
N VAL A 329 11.41 -1.83 -10.54
CA VAL A 329 9.99 -1.89 -10.92
C VAL A 329 9.73 -1.30 -12.31
N MET A 330 10.50 -0.29 -12.73
CA MET A 330 10.34 0.39 -14.02
C MET A 330 11.03 -0.31 -15.18
N HIS A 331 11.74 -1.43 -14.96
CA HIS A 331 12.38 -2.16 -16.05
C HIS A 331 11.38 -2.52 -17.16
N GLY A 332 11.78 -2.33 -18.41
CA GLY A 332 10.98 -2.65 -19.58
C GLY A 332 9.84 -1.67 -19.87
N GLN A 333 9.67 -0.62 -19.05
CA GLN A 333 8.68 0.42 -19.31
C GLN A 333 9.20 1.39 -20.37
N GLN A 334 8.34 1.78 -21.31
CA GLN A 334 8.68 2.81 -22.28
C GLN A 334 8.67 4.19 -21.63
N HIS A 335 9.75 4.93 -21.81
CA HIS A 335 9.81 6.31 -21.36
C HIS A 335 8.75 7.14 -22.08
N PRO A 336 7.91 7.93 -21.37
CA PRO A 336 6.70 8.54 -21.94
C PRO A 336 7.00 9.52 -23.08
N VAL A 337 8.17 10.17 -23.03
CA VAL A 337 8.63 11.16 -24.03
C VAL A 337 9.47 10.51 -25.14
N THR A 338 10.62 9.92 -24.81
CA THR A 338 11.56 9.35 -25.79
C THR A 338 11.08 8.04 -26.43
N LYS A 339 10.10 7.35 -25.83
CA LYS A 339 9.63 6.00 -26.22
C LYS A 339 10.69 4.90 -26.16
N GLU A 340 11.88 5.22 -25.66
CA GLU A 340 12.93 4.24 -25.39
C GLU A 340 12.54 3.37 -24.20
N GLU A 341 12.93 2.11 -24.27
CA GLU A 341 12.73 1.16 -23.18
C GLU A 341 13.68 1.47 -22.02
N PHE A 342 13.15 1.50 -20.80
CA PHE A 342 13.96 1.74 -19.62
C PHE A 342 14.72 0.49 -19.19
N VAL A 343 16.04 0.52 -19.40
CA VAL A 343 16.95 -0.58 -19.09
C VAL A 343 17.53 -0.42 -17.68
N ALA A 344 16.92 -1.11 -16.71
CA ALA A 344 17.33 -1.05 -15.30
C ALA A 344 18.75 -1.59 -15.04
N THR A 345 19.21 -2.62 -15.78
CA THR A 345 20.53 -3.27 -15.58
C THR A 345 21.68 -2.28 -15.64
N ALA A 346 21.66 -1.33 -16.58
CA ALA A 346 22.68 -0.28 -16.71
C ALA A 346 22.77 0.60 -15.46
N THR A 347 21.65 0.87 -14.80
CA THR A 347 21.63 1.63 -13.54
C THR A 347 22.21 0.80 -12.40
N PHE A 348 21.84 -0.48 -12.29
CA PHE A 348 22.41 -1.38 -11.27
C PHE A 348 23.91 -1.59 -11.45
N ASP A 349 24.40 -1.77 -12.67
CA ASP A 349 25.83 -1.89 -12.97
C ASP A 349 26.62 -0.66 -12.49
N ARG A 350 26.09 0.55 -12.73
CA ARG A 350 26.70 1.80 -12.25
C ARG A 350 26.72 1.87 -10.72
N GLN A 351 25.63 1.49 -10.05
CA GLN A 351 25.59 1.48 -8.59
C GLN A 351 26.54 0.43 -8.01
N MET A 352 26.58 -0.78 -8.58
CA MET A 352 27.47 -1.86 -8.18
C MET A 352 28.93 -1.43 -8.25
N LYS A 353 29.35 -0.90 -9.41
CA LYS A 353 30.69 -0.39 -9.63
C LYS A 353 31.04 0.76 -8.68
N TRP A 354 30.11 1.69 -8.47
CA TRP A 354 30.35 2.78 -7.51
C TRP A 354 30.58 2.25 -6.08
N ILE A 355 29.79 1.28 -5.62
CA ILE A 355 29.95 0.66 -4.30
C ILE A 355 31.31 -0.05 -4.21
N GLU A 356 31.66 -0.81 -5.25
CA GLU A 356 32.95 -1.50 -5.38
C GLU A 356 34.13 -0.53 -5.28
N ASP A 357 34.11 0.55 -6.05
CA ASP A 357 35.23 1.50 -6.12
C ASP A 357 35.34 2.39 -4.87
N ASN A 358 34.22 2.75 -4.24
CA ASN A 358 34.17 3.83 -3.25
C ASN A 358 33.89 3.37 -1.82
N LEU A 359 33.12 2.29 -1.63
CA LEU A 359 32.66 1.85 -0.31
C LEU A 359 33.41 0.62 0.19
N LEU A 360 33.55 -0.43 -0.63
CA LEU A 360 34.21 -1.68 -0.22
C LEU A 360 35.65 -1.46 0.28
N PRO A 361 36.51 -0.64 -0.37
CA PRO A 361 37.86 -0.38 0.11
C PRO A 361 37.88 0.30 1.49
N LYS A 362 36.90 1.18 1.74
CA LYS A 362 36.75 1.85 3.04
C LYS A 362 36.30 0.87 4.13
N LEU A 363 35.50 -0.14 3.79
CA LEU A 363 35.13 -1.24 4.69
C LEU A 363 36.31 -2.17 4.98
N GLN A 364 37.14 -2.48 3.99
CA GLN A 364 38.32 -3.33 4.18
C GLN A 364 39.43 -2.64 4.99
N SER A 365 39.48 -1.29 4.96
CA SER A 365 40.45 -0.54 5.75
C SER A 365 40.30 -0.82 7.26
N ARG A 366 41.43 -1.07 7.94
CA ARG A 366 41.47 -1.30 9.40
C ARG A 366 41.11 -0.07 10.22
N ARG A 367 41.10 1.12 9.61
CA ARG A 367 40.68 2.35 10.28
C ARG A 367 39.16 2.34 10.42
N ARG A 368 38.66 2.51 11.65
CA ARG A 368 37.22 2.69 11.89
C ARG A 368 36.78 4.00 11.22
N ALA A 369 36.25 3.92 10.01
CA ALA A 369 35.56 5.03 9.39
C ALA A 369 34.36 5.40 10.27
N SER A 370 34.20 6.68 10.59
CA SER A 370 33.06 7.21 11.36
C SER A 370 31.70 6.90 10.70
N SER A 371 31.69 6.67 9.40
CA SER A 371 30.54 6.35 8.54
C SER A 371 30.43 4.86 8.14
N ARG A 372 31.21 3.95 8.75
CA ARG A 372 31.22 2.51 8.39
C ARG A 372 29.81 1.87 8.39
N GLY A 373 28.97 2.22 9.36
CA GLY A 373 27.59 1.73 9.43
C GLY A 373 26.72 2.17 8.24
N LEU A 374 26.92 3.39 7.73
CA LEU A 374 26.19 3.89 6.57
C LEU A 374 26.62 3.16 5.29
N TYR A 375 27.92 2.89 5.14
CA TYR A 375 28.42 2.10 4.01
C TYR A 375 27.79 0.71 3.98
N ILE A 376 27.78 0.01 5.12
CA ILE A 376 27.14 -1.30 5.27
C ILE A 376 25.65 -1.22 4.89
N GLN A 377 24.95 -0.18 5.34
CA GLN A 377 23.52 -0.01 5.04
C GLN A 377 23.26 0.19 3.54
N VAL A 378 24.07 0.99 2.85
CA VAL A 378 23.98 1.16 1.38
C VAL A 378 24.20 -0.16 0.66
N VAL A 379 25.24 -0.92 1.04
CA VAL A 379 25.51 -2.24 0.43
C VAL A 379 24.35 -3.19 0.67
N LYS A 380 23.78 -3.22 1.88
CA LYS A 380 22.58 -4.04 2.19
C LYS A 380 21.39 -3.68 1.31
N MET A 381 21.08 -2.39 1.18
CA MET A 381 19.96 -1.92 0.35
C MET A 381 20.14 -2.37 -1.10
N PHE A 382 21.35 -2.21 -1.65
CA PHE A 382 21.68 -2.69 -3.00
C PHE A 382 21.49 -4.21 -3.14
N LEU A 383 22.05 -5.01 -2.22
CA LEU A 383 21.94 -6.48 -2.27
C LEU A 383 20.50 -6.98 -2.15
N THR A 384 19.68 -6.35 -1.30
CA THR A 384 18.26 -6.70 -1.15
C THR A 384 17.49 -6.51 -2.46
N VAL A 385 17.70 -5.40 -3.15
CA VAL A 385 17.03 -5.15 -4.44
C VAL A 385 17.63 -6.02 -5.55
N ALA A 386 18.96 -6.18 -5.60
CA ALA A 386 19.63 -7.04 -6.57
C ALA A 386 19.19 -8.52 -6.46
N ARG A 387 18.92 -8.99 -5.23
CA ARG A 387 18.29 -10.30 -5.01
C ARG A 387 16.93 -10.41 -5.69
N SER A 388 16.13 -9.34 -5.63
CA SER A 388 14.80 -9.31 -6.26
C SER A 388 14.91 -9.25 -7.79
N VAL A 389 15.93 -8.56 -8.32
CA VAL A 389 16.27 -8.56 -9.75
C VAL A 389 16.53 -9.98 -10.27
N LEU A 390 17.29 -10.80 -9.54
CA LEU A 390 17.57 -12.20 -9.91
C LEU A 390 16.32 -13.09 -10.03
N MET A 391 15.21 -12.72 -9.39
CA MET A 391 13.94 -13.46 -9.45
C MET A 391 13.11 -13.11 -10.70
N THR A 392 13.63 -12.25 -11.57
CA THR A 392 12.90 -11.78 -12.75
C THR A 392 13.34 -12.47 -14.03
N THR A 393 12.44 -12.46 -15.01
CA THR A 393 12.64 -13.05 -16.33
C THR A 393 13.58 -12.26 -17.23
N TRP A 394 13.99 -11.05 -16.85
CA TRP A 394 14.92 -10.20 -17.63
C TRP A 394 16.38 -10.28 -17.11
N VAL A 395 16.62 -11.22 -16.20
CA VAL A 395 17.90 -11.80 -15.85
C VAL A 395 18.91 -11.96 -17.00
N SER A 396 19.97 -11.17 -17.17
CA SER A 396 21.06 -11.59 -18.08
C SER A 396 22.16 -12.37 -17.35
N PHE A 397 22.78 -13.34 -18.05
CA PHE A 397 23.96 -14.05 -17.58
C PHE A 397 25.03 -13.09 -17.06
N GLU A 398 25.36 -12.06 -17.86
CA GLU A 398 26.39 -11.07 -17.51
C GLU A 398 26.08 -10.34 -16.20
N PHE A 399 24.81 -10.00 -15.96
CA PHE A 399 24.41 -9.33 -14.73
C PHE A 399 24.55 -10.27 -13.53
N ALA A 400 24.12 -11.53 -13.66
CA ALA A 400 24.24 -12.53 -12.62
C ALA A 400 25.72 -12.81 -12.27
N GLU A 401 26.57 -12.95 -13.28
CA GLU A 401 28.02 -13.14 -13.13
C GLU A 401 28.67 -11.96 -12.40
N LYS A 402 28.40 -10.72 -12.85
CA LYS A 402 28.90 -9.49 -12.20
C LYS A 402 28.47 -9.40 -10.74
N LEU A 403 27.19 -9.68 -10.46
CA LEU A 403 26.65 -9.65 -9.10
C LEU A 403 27.32 -10.69 -8.21
N LEU A 404 27.53 -11.92 -8.69
CA LEU A 404 28.21 -12.96 -7.92
C LEU A 404 29.68 -12.61 -7.64
N ASN A 405 30.41 -12.06 -8.62
CA ASN A 405 31.75 -11.54 -8.40
C ASN A 405 31.75 -10.42 -7.36
N PHE A 406 30.80 -9.49 -7.44
CA PHE A 406 30.62 -8.44 -6.44
C PHE A 406 30.32 -9.00 -5.03
N LEU A 407 29.58 -10.11 -4.93
CA LEU A 407 29.36 -10.79 -3.64
C LEU A 407 30.64 -11.39 -3.05
N VAL A 408 31.56 -11.89 -3.88
CA VAL A 408 32.88 -12.33 -3.42
C VAL A 408 33.64 -11.17 -2.78
N LEU A 409 33.66 -10.00 -3.45
CA LEU A 409 34.28 -8.78 -2.90
C LEU A 409 33.61 -8.32 -1.60
N CYS A 410 32.28 -8.38 -1.52
CA CYS A 410 31.54 -8.08 -0.29
C CYS A 410 31.91 -9.03 0.84
N LYS A 411 32.07 -10.33 0.57
CA LYS A 411 32.47 -11.35 1.55
C LYS A 411 33.88 -11.10 2.10
N GLU A 412 34.80 -10.63 1.27
CA GLU A 412 36.18 -10.29 1.66
C GLU A 412 36.28 -9.14 2.66
N THR A 413 35.26 -8.27 2.74
CA THR A 413 35.20 -7.22 3.77
C THR A 413 35.12 -7.78 5.20
N LYS A 414 34.75 -9.06 5.36
CA LYS A 414 34.55 -9.76 6.65
C LYS A 414 33.54 -9.07 7.57
N GLU A 415 32.65 -8.27 7.02
CA GLU A 415 31.59 -7.59 7.76
C GLU A 415 30.49 -8.55 8.19
N ASN A 416 30.41 -8.84 9.50
CA ASN A 416 29.38 -9.72 10.05
C ASN A 416 27.96 -9.26 9.70
N GLN A 417 27.75 -7.94 9.62
CA GLN A 417 26.45 -7.38 9.29
C GLN A 417 26.02 -7.66 7.84
N LEU A 418 26.96 -7.86 6.91
CA LEU A 418 26.66 -8.17 5.50
C LEU A 418 26.38 -9.66 5.26
N LYS A 419 26.80 -10.55 6.17
CA LYS A 419 26.69 -12.01 5.99
C LYS A 419 25.28 -12.48 5.65
N THR A 420 24.25 -11.97 6.34
CA THR A 420 22.85 -12.36 6.09
C THR A 420 22.37 -11.91 4.72
N ALA A 421 22.75 -10.72 4.27
CA ALA A 421 22.38 -10.19 2.95
C ALA A 421 23.12 -10.91 1.82
N ILE A 422 24.38 -11.30 2.03
CA ILE A 422 25.15 -12.11 1.08
C ILE A 422 24.58 -13.53 0.99
N ALA A 423 24.27 -14.15 2.13
CA ALA A 423 23.78 -15.53 2.19
C ALA A 423 22.37 -15.71 1.63
N SER A 424 21.58 -14.64 1.50
CA SER A 424 20.21 -14.72 0.97
C SER A 424 20.13 -14.75 -0.57
N ILE A 425 21.25 -14.52 -1.27
CA ILE A 425 21.31 -14.48 -2.74
C ILE A 425 21.58 -15.86 -3.38
N PRO A 426 22.56 -16.67 -2.94
CA PRO A 426 22.83 -17.98 -3.55
C PRO A 426 21.60 -18.88 -3.70
N PRO A 427 20.67 -19.01 -2.73
CA PRO A 427 19.48 -19.83 -2.92
C PRO A 427 18.61 -19.39 -4.11
N VAL A 428 18.51 -18.08 -4.32
CA VAL A 428 17.77 -17.48 -5.43
C VAL A 428 18.48 -17.74 -6.75
N VAL A 429 19.80 -17.60 -6.78
CA VAL A 429 20.59 -17.90 -7.98
C VAL A 429 20.40 -19.36 -8.39
N SER A 430 20.43 -20.32 -7.44
CA SER A 430 20.15 -21.74 -7.74
C SER A 430 18.74 -21.96 -8.28
N GLU A 431 17.73 -21.33 -7.68
CA GLU A 431 16.33 -21.52 -8.08
C GLU A 431 16.01 -20.94 -9.46
N PHE A 432 16.62 -19.80 -9.81
CA PHE A 432 16.32 -19.07 -11.04
C PHE A 432 17.42 -19.19 -12.12
N MET A 433 18.43 -20.05 -11.93
CA MET A 433 19.59 -20.19 -12.82
C MET A 433 19.20 -20.46 -14.28
N GLU A 434 18.20 -21.32 -14.49
CA GLU A 434 17.71 -21.70 -15.83
C GLU A 434 17.16 -20.52 -16.63
N ILE A 435 16.81 -19.40 -15.98
CA ILE A 435 16.27 -18.21 -16.64
C ILE A 435 17.37 -17.42 -17.34
N PHE A 436 18.58 -17.39 -16.79
CA PHE A 436 19.65 -16.48 -17.24
C PHE A 436 20.94 -17.19 -17.64
N ALA A 437 21.07 -18.51 -17.41
CA ALA A 437 22.21 -19.29 -17.86
C ALA A 437 21.80 -20.21 -19.02
N GLU A 438 22.25 -19.87 -20.22
CA GLU A 438 22.04 -20.66 -21.42
C GLU A 438 23.17 -21.71 -21.56
N GLY A 439 22.83 -22.97 -21.29
CA GLY A 439 23.74 -24.11 -21.47
C GLY A 439 24.65 -24.44 -20.29
N GLU A 440 25.36 -25.56 -20.41
CA GLU A 440 26.16 -26.13 -19.31
C GLU A 440 27.37 -25.26 -18.92
N GLU A 441 27.97 -24.53 -19.85
CA GLU A 441 29.15 -23.70 -19.59
C GLU A 441 28.82 -22.47 -18.72
N GLN A 442 27.71 -21.79 -19.03
CA GLN A 442 27.22 -20.66 -18.23
C GLN A 442 26.78 -21.13 -16.85
N ALA A 443 26.05 -22.25 -16.78
CA ALA A 443 25.64 -22.85 -15.51
C ALA A 443 26.85 -23.27 -14.64
N ALA A 444 27.89 -23.83 -15.24
CA ALA A 444 29.13 -24.19 -14.55
C ALA A 444 29.85 -22.95 -14.00
N THR A 445 29.90 -21.85 -14.77
CA THR A 445 30.50 -20.58 -14.33
C THR A 445 29.76 -20.01 -13.12
N ILE A 446 28.42 -19.95 -13.20
CA ILE A 446 27.58 -19.48 -12.08
C ILE A 446 27.76 -20.36 -10.85
N THR A 447 27.77 -21.69 -11.02
CA THR A 447 27.98 -22.65 -9.91
C THR A 447 29.33 -22.44 -9.23
N ALA A 448 30.41 -22.29 -10.01
CA ALA A 448 31.74 -22.04 -9.48
C ALA A 448 31.84 -20.71 -8.70
N LEU A 449 31.10 -19.67 -9.13
CA LEU A 449 31.01 -18.41 -8.40
C LEU A 449 30.18 -18.54 -7.13
N MET A 450 29.08 -19.28 -7.17
CA MET A 450 28.25 -19.56 -5.99
C MET A 450 29.05 -20.27 -4.89
N ASP A 451 29.89 -21.24 -5.24
CA ASP A 451 30.76 -21.93 -4.29
C ASP A 451 31.74 -20.98 -3.58
N LYS A 452 32.24 -19.95 -4.29
CA LYS A 452 33.09 -18.91 -3.70
C LYS A 452 32.31 -18.00 -2.76
N VAL A 453 31.03 -17.76 -3.02
CA VAL A 453 30.17 -16.91 -2.19
C VAL A 453 29.67 -17.65 -0.95
N CYS A 454 29.30 -18.93 -1.07
CA CYS A 454 28.75 -19.75 0.01
C CYS A 454 29.52 -19.61 1.32
N VAL A 455 28.82 -19.14 2.35
CA VAL A 455 29.33 -19.02 3.72
C VAL A 455 28.81 -20.25 4.45
N LYS A 456 29.69 -21.07 5.04
CA LYS A 456 29.25 -22.11 5.99
C LYS A 456 28.50 -21.40 7.12
N VAL A 457 27.17 -21.45 7.10
CA VAL A 457 26.34 -21.00 8.21
C VAL A 457 26.46 -22.07 9.30
N PRO A 458 26.95 -21.76 10.51
CA PRO A 458 26.96 -22.75 11.58
C PRO A 458 25.51 -23.13 11.88
N ALA A 459 25.24 -24.44 11.89
CA ALA A 459 23.95 -24.99 12.29
C ALA A 459 23.65 -24.53 13.73
N SER A 460 22.51 -23.86 13.90
CA SER A 460 21.92 -23.53 15.20
C SER A 460 21.21 -24.71 15.80
#